data_AF-A0A5B0FAA0-F1
#
_entry.id   AF-A0A5B0FAA0-F1
#
_cell.length_a   1.000
_cell.length_b   1.000
_cell.length_c   1.000
_cell.angle_alpha   90.00
_cell.angle_beta   90.00
_cell.angle_gamma   90.00
#
_symmetry.space_group_name_H-M   'P 1'
#
loop_
_entity.id
_entity.type
_entity.pdbx_description
1 polymer ?
#
loop_
_entity_poly.entity_id
_entity_poly.type
_entity_poly.pdbx_seq_one_letter_code
_entity_poly.pdbx_strand_id
1 'polypeptide(L)'
;FYHATLLKHENLGSALSYMLANKLSSPIMPAIAIREVVEEAYAADPEMIASAACDIQAVRTRDPAVDKYSTPLLYLKGFHA
;
A
#
# COMPACT_ATOMS: atom_id res chain seq x y z
N PHE A 1 -0.90 -14.95 2.72
CA PHE A 1 -1.24 -13.52 2.72
C PHE A 1 -0.05 -12.67 3.15
N TYR A 2 0.30 -12.58 4.44
CA TYR A 2 1.38 -11.72 4.95
C TYR A 2 2.75 -11.86 4.26
N HIS A 3 3.16 -13.08 3.90
CA HIS A 3 4.42 -13.26 3.19
C HIS A 3 4.39 -12.62 1.80
N ALA A 4 3.29 -12.80 1.06
CA ALA A 4 3.13 -12.28 -0.28
C ALA A 4 2.91 -10.76 -0.32
N THR A 5 2.31 -10.17 0.71
CA THR A 5 1.96 -8.74 0.76
C THR A 5 2.95 -7.87 1.51
N LEU A 6 3.75 -8.43 2.41
CA LEU A 6 4.72 -7.69 3.22
C LEU A 6 6.12 -8.30 3.16
N LEU A 7 6.28 -9.55 3.62
CA LEU A 7 7.64 -10.09 3.86
C LEU A 7 8.45 -10.37 2.59
N LYS A 8 7.80 -10.46 1.43
CA LYS A 8 8.46 -10.64 0.13
C LYS A 8 9.02 -9.33 -0.42
N HIS A 9 8.63 -8.18 0.13
CA HIS A 9 8.93 -6.87 -0.45
C HIS A 9 10.07 -6.15 0.29
N GLU A 10 10.93 -5.54 -0.52
CA GLU A 10 12.09 -4.70 -0.16
C GLU A 10 11.78 -3.53 0.78
N ASN A 11 10.63 -2.91 0.50
CA ASN A 11 10.29 -1.57 0.94
C ASN A 11 8.76 -1.38 0.92
N LEU A 12 8.31 -0.27 1.52
CA LEU A 12 6.90 0.09 1.63
C LEU A 12 6.22 0.25 0.26
N GLY A 13 6.88 0.90 -0.70
CA GLY A 13 6.33 1.14 -2.04
C GLY A 13 6.00 -0.16 -2.78
N SER A 14 6.89 -1.15 -2.74
CA SER A 14 6.67 -2.46 -3.36
C SER A 14 5.54 -3.26 -2.69
N ALA A 15 5.41 -3.16 -1.37
CA ALA A 15 4.28 -3.78 -0.66
C ALA A 15 2.95 -3.07 -1.00
N LEU A 16 2.97 -1.74 -1.05
CA LEU A 16 1.80 -0.91 -1.33
C LEU A 16 1.33 -1.08 -2.79
N SER A 17 2.26 -1.11 -3.76
CA SER A 17 1.93 -1.35 -5.17
C SER A 17 1.26 -2.70 -5.37
N TYR A 18 1.78 -3.75 -4.72
CA TYR A 18 1.17 -5.08 -4.75
C TYR A 18 -0.23 -5.09 -4.12
N MET A 19 -0.40 -4.44 -2.97
CA MET A 19 -1.70 -4.37 -2.28
C MET A 19 -2.76 -3.62 -3.12
N LEU A 20 -2.42 -2.43 -3.62
CA LEU A 20 -3.32 -1.62 -4.45
C LEU A 20 -3.67 -2.34 -5.75
N ALA A 21 -2.67 -2.94 -6.42
CA ALA A 21 -2.88 -3.71 -7.63
C ALA A 21 -3.89 -4.85 -7.46
N ASN A 22 -3.75 -5.65 -6.40
CA ASN A 22 -4.70 -6.73 -6.14
C ASN A 22 -6.11 -6.19 -5.83
N LYS A 23 -6.20 -5.06 -5.11
CA LYS A 23 -7.47 -4.47 -4.70
C LYS A 23 -8.23 -3.78 -5.83
N LEU A 24 -7.51 -3.17 -6.78
CA LEU A 24 -8.06 -2.46 -7.94
C LEU A 24 -8.21 -3.35 -9.17
N SER A 25 -7.66 -4.57 -9.14
CA SER A 25 -7.70 -5.49 -10.28
C SER A 25 -9.12 -5.83 -10.71
N SER A 26 -9.30 -5.96 -12.02
CA SER A 26 -10.55 -6.35 -12.65
C SER A 26 -10.28 -7.19 -13.91
N PRO A 27 -11.30 -7.84 -14.49
CA PRO A 27 -11.13 -8.57 -15.76
C PRO A 27 -10.62 -7.69 -16.91
N ILE A 28 -10.85 -6.37 -16.83
CA ILE A 28 -10.42 -5.39 -17.85
C ILE A 28 -8.96 -4.97 -17.61
N MET A 29 -8.57 -4.83 -16.34
CA MET A 29 -7.24 -4.40 -15.95
C MET A 29 -6.66 -5.34 -14.88
N PRO A 30 -5.81 -6.31 -15.29
CA PRO A 30 -5.19 -7.26 -14.37
C PRO A 30 -4.27 -6.57 -13.36
N ALA A 31 -4.09 -7.20 -12.20
CA ALA A 31 -3.25 -6.68 -11.12
C ALA A 31 -1.82 -6.33 -11.60
N ILE A 32 -1.24 -7.10 -12.51
CA ILE A 32 0.12 -6.83 -13.03
C ILE A 32 0.20 -5.47 -13.75
N ALA A 33 -0.79 -5.15 -14.58
CA ALA A 33 -0.83 -3.88 -15.31
C ALA A 33 -1.03 -2.69 -14.36
N ILE A 34 -1.90 -2.84 -13.34
CA ILE A 34 -2.07 -1.80 -12.31
C ILE A 34 -0.77 -1.58 -11.55
N ARG A 35 -0.09 -2.68 -11.19
CA ARG A 35 1.16 -2.61 -10.44
C ARG A 35 2.24 -1.85 -11.21
N GLU A 36 2.36 -2.10 -12.51
CA GLU A 36 3.32 -1.37 -13.37
C GLU A 36 3.05 0.14 -13.35
N VAL A 37 1.79 0.56 -13.52
CA VAL A 37 1.39 1.97 -13.47
C VAL A 37 1.68 2.60 -12.10
N VAL A 38 1.40 1.89 -11.01
CA VAL A 38 1.66 2.37 -9.65
C VAL A 38 3.16 2.47 -9.36
N GLU A 39 3.96 1.50 -9.82
CA GLU A 39 5.42 1.55 -9.67
C GLU A 39 6.05 2.68 -10.49
N GLU A 40 5.52 2.97 -11.69
CA GLU A 40 5.93 4.12 -12.49
C GLU A 40 5.61 5.44 -11.79
N ALA A 41 4.41 5.58 -11.21
CA ALA A 41 4.03 6.76 -10.42
C ALA A 41 4.95 6.96 -9.21
N TYR A 42 5.27 5.90 -8.47
CA TYR A 42 6.21 5.98 -7.34
C TYR A 42 7.64 6.29 -7.75
N ALA A 43 8.06 5.85 -8.94
CA ALA A 43 9.38 6.19 -9.47
C ALA A 43 9.44 7.66 -9.91
N ALA A 44 8.35 8.19 -10.47
CA ALA A 44 8.22 9.60 -10.87
C ALA A 44 8.13 10.54 -9.66
N ASP A 45 7.42 10.12 -8.60
CA ASP A 45 7.28 10.88 -7.36
C ASP A 45 7.43 9.99 -6.10
N PRO A 46 8.67 9.86 -5.58
CA PRO A 46 8.94 9.14 -4.35
C PRO A 46 8.28 9.74 -3.10
N GLU A 47 7.85 11.02 -3.12
CA GLU A 47 7.16 11.64 -1.99
C GLU A 47 5.78 11.01 -1.74
N MET A 48 5.19 10.35 -2.74
CA MET A 48 3.96 9.57 -2.56
C MET A 48 4.15 8.44 -1.53
N ILE A 49 5.28 7.75 -1.55
CA ILE A 49 5.58 6.68 -0.57
C ILE A 49 5.82 7.28 0.81
N ALA A 50 6.50 8.42 0.88
CA ALA A 50 6.73 9.14 2.14
C ALA A 50 5.40 9.61 2.75
N SER A 51 4.49 10.13 1.93
CA SER A 51 3.15 10.54 2.32
C SER A 51 2.35 9.34 2.85
N ALA A 52 2.39 8.19 2.16
CA ALA A 52 1.76 6.96 2.64
C ALA A 52 2.34 6.50 4.00
N ALA A 53 3.64 6.64 4.23
CA ALA A 53 4.26 6.33 5.53
C ALA A 53 3.74 7.29 6.63
N CYS A 54 3.62 8.57 6.33
CA CYS A 54 3.03 9.57 7.24
C CYS A 54 1.56 9.25 7.57
N ASP A 55 0.78 8.80 6.60
CA ASP A 55 -0.61 8.40 6.80
C ASP A 55 -0.73 7.17 7.72
N ILE A 56 0.13 6.16 7.52
CA ILE A 56 0.22 4.99 8.41
C ILE A 56 0.56 5.44 9.84
N GLN A 57 1.52 6.36 9.99
CA GLN A 57 1.90 6.90 11.29
C GLN A 57 0.75 7.71 11.92
N ALA A 58 0.03 8.50 11.13
CA ALA A 58 -1.10 9.30 11.58
C ALA A 58 -2.23 8.41 12.10
N VAL A 59 -2.56 7.32 11.41
CA VAL A 59 -3.57 6.37 11.89
C VAL A 59 -3.12 5.74 13.19
N ARG A 60 -1.89 5.20 13.25
CA ARG A 60 -1.38 4.53 14.45
C ARG A 60 -1.32 5.46 15.66
N THR A 61 -1.07 6.75 15.47
CA THR A 61 -0.95 7.72 16.55
C THR A 61 -2.29 8.29 17.00
N ARG A 62 -3.28 8.37 16.12
CA ARG A 62 -4.57 9.02 16.40
C ARG A 62 -5.69 8.03 16.70
N ASP A 63 -5.61 6.80 16.21
CA ASP A 63 -6.62 5.76 16.43
C ASP A 63 -6.19 4.81 17.56
N PRO A 64 -6.81 4.87 18.75
CA PRO A 64 -6.49 3.99 19.88
C PRO A 64 -6.75 2.51 19.60
N ALA A 65 -7.57 2.17 18.61
CA ALA A 65 -7.85 0.79 18.22
C ALA A 65 -6.76 0.18 17.34
N VAL A 66 -5.83 1.00 16.82
CA VAL A 66 -4.75 0.56 15.92
C VAL A 66 -3.43 0.46 16.68
N ASP A 67 -3.04 -0.77 17.00
CA ASP A 67 -1.81 -1.07 17.75
C ASP A 67 -0.58 -1.35 16.85
N LYS A 68 -0.78 -1.63 15.56
CA LYS A 68 0.25 -2.05 14.59
C LYS A 68 0.26 -1.20 13.34
N TYR A 69 1.45 -0.86 12.86
CA TYR A 69 1.64 -0.15 11.58
C TYR A 69 1.22 -0.96 10.35
N SER A 70 1.15 -2.30 10.45
CA SER A 70 0.64 -3.14 9.36
C SER A 70 -0.89 -3.08 9.23
N THR A 71 -1.62 -2.68 10.27
CA THR A 71 -3.09 -2.65 10.25
C THR A 71 -3.63 -1.64 9.23
N PRO A 72 -3.16 -0.37 9.18
CA PRO A 72 -3.57 0.57 8.14
C PRO A 72 -3.27 0.07 6.74
N LEU A 73 -2.05 -0.43 6.53
CA LEU A 73 -1.57 -0.91 5.24
C LEU A 73 -2.36 -2.12 4.72
N LEU A 74 -2.79 -3.04 5.58
CA LEU A 74 -3.44 -4.27 5.16
C LEU A 74 -4.97 -4.20 5.09
N TYR A 75 -5.61 -3.43 5.97
CA TYR A 75 -7.04 -3.60 6.24
C TYR A 75 -7.87 -2.32 6.15
N LEU A 76 -7.27 -1.14 6.26
CA LEU A 76 -8.05 0.10 6.30
C LEU A 76 -8.35 0.57 4.89
N LYS A 77 -9.60 0.33 4.45
CA LYS A 77 -10.11 0.81 3.17
C LYS A 77 -9.98 2.33 2.98
N GLY A 78 -10.00 3.10 4.07
CA GLY A 78 -9.82 4.56 4.03
C GLY A 78 -8.37 4.99 3.80
N PHE A 79 -7.40 4.12 4.12
CA PHE A 79 -6.00 4.31 3.75
C PHE A 79 -5.73 3.86 2.30
N HIS A 80 -6.52 2.93 1.76
CA HIS A 80 -6.41 2.47 0.38
C HIS A 80 -7.18 3.32 -0.65
N ALA A 81 -8.00 4.26 -0.21
CA ALA A 81 -8.86 5.09 -1.04
C ALA A 81 -8.13 6.40 -1.39
#